data_AF-A0A9E0WFE3-F1
#
_entry.id   AF-A0A9E0WFE3-F1
#
_cell.length_a   1.000
_cell.length_b   1.000
_cell.length_c   1.000
_cell.angle_alpha   90.00
_cell.angle_beta   90.00
_cell.angle_gamma   90.00
#
_symmetry.space_group_name_H-M   'P 1'
#
loop_
_entity.id
_entity.type
_entity.pdbx_description
1 polymer ?
#
loop_
_entity_poly.entity_id
_entity_poly.type
_entity_poly.pdbx_seq_one_letter_code
_entity_poly.pdbx_strand_id
1 'polypeptide(L)' 'MNAQTRSASVQRDTLETQITVDLNLDGSGKADFQTGIPFLEHMLDQIARHGMFDITVHANGDTHIDDHHTVEDIGIT' A
#
# COMPACT_ATOMS: atom_id res chain seq x y z
N MET A 1 -4.05 10.58 29.10
CA MET A 1 -3.20 9.48 28.61
C MET A 1 -2.96 9.77 27.13
N ASN A 2 -1.70 9.90 26.69
CA ASN A 2 -1.43 10.01 25.26
C ASN A 2 -1.66 8.62 24.67
N ALA A 3 -2.70 8.47 23.86
CA ALA A 3 -2.90 7.25 23.08
C ALA A 3 -1.76 7.15 22.07
N GLN A 4 -1.09 6.00 22.03
CA GLN A 4 -0.09 5.72 21.02
C GLN A 4 -0.80 5.47 19.69
N THR A 5 -0.37 6.15 18.63
CA THR A 5 -0.90 6.00 17.26
C THR A 5 -0.75 4.55 16.79
N ARG A 6 -1.82 3.99 16.24
CA ARG A 6 -1.83 2.65 15.66
C ARG A 6 -1.29 2.71 14.23
N SER A 7 0.03 2.59 14.12
CA SER A 7 0.71 2.61 12.82
C SER A 7 1.70 1.45 12.67
N ALA A 8 1.93 1.03 11.43
CA ALA A 8 2.91 0.03 11.06
C ALA A 8 3.58 0.39 9.73
N SER A 9 4.83 -0.05 9.60
CA SER A 9 5.59 0.00 8.36
C SER A 9 6.09 -1.42 8.05
N VAL A 10 5.85 -1.90 6.84
CA VAL A 10 6.25 -3.23 6.39
C VAL A 10 7.00 -3.10 5.07
N GLN A 11 8.12 -3.81 4.94
CA GLN A 11 8.85 -3.97 3.70
C GLN A 11 8.90 -5.45 3.34
N ARG A 12 8.65 -5.78 2.08
CA ARG A 12 8.70 -7.13 1.55
C ARG A 12 9.35 -7.12 0.17
N ASP A 13 10.42 -7.90 0.04
CA ASP A 13 11.18 -8.04 -1.20
C ASP A 13 11.23 -9.52 -1.61
N THR A 14 10.82 -9.80 -2.84
CA THR A 14 10.96 -11.10 -3.53
C THR A 14 11.79 -10.93 -4.81
N LEU A 15 11.85 -11.98 -5.64
CA LEU A 15 12.46 -11.87 -6.97
C LEU A 15 11.54 -11.12 -7.95
N GLU A 16 10.24 -11.15 -7.71
CA GLU A 16 9.19 -10.59 -8.55
C GLU A 16 8.88 -9.14 -8.18
N THR A 17 8.90 -8.80 -6.88
CA THR A 17 8.46 -7.49 -6.38
C THR A 17 9.34 -6.93 -5.25
N GLN A 18 9.39 -5.60 -5.14
CA GLN A 18 9.96 -4.85 -4.01
C GLN A 18 8.93 -3.84 -3.53
N ILE A 19 8.45 -4.00 -2.30
CA ILE A 19 7.27 -3.31 -1.79
C ILE A 19 7.55 -2.71 -0.41
N THR A 20 7.13 -1.46 -0.22
CA THR A 20 7.04 -0.81 1.10
C THR A 20 5.63 -0.29 1.32
N VAL A 21 5.07 -0.58 2.50
CA VAL A 21 3.76 -0.12 2.95
C VAL A 21 3.91 0.60 4.29
N ASP A 22 3.38 1.82 4.37
CA ASP A 22 3.13 2.51 5.64
C ASP A 22 1.63 2.64 5.85
N LEU A 23 1.15 2.26 7.03
CA LEU A 23 -0.26 2.33 7.40
C LEU A 23 -0.42 3.00 8.75
N ASN A 24 -1.26 4.04 8.81
CA ASN A 24 -1.77 4.63 10.04
C ASN A 24 -3.29 4.42 10.13
N LEU A 25 -3.73 3.61 11.10
CA LEU A 25 -5.14 3.31 11.33
C LEU A 25 -5.91 4.48 11.97
N ASP A 26 -5.20 5.44 12.57
CA ASP A 26 -5.74 6.65 13.20
C ASP A 26 -5.50 7.88 12.30
N GLY A 27 -5.66 7.69 10.99
CA GLY A 27 -5.34 8.67 9.97
C GLY A 27 -6.46 9.67 9.66
N SER A 28 -6.32 10.31 8.50
CA SER A 28 -7.22 11.32 7.96
C SER A 28 -7.68 11.02 6.53
N GLY A 29 -7.30 9.86 5.98
CA GLY A 29 -7.59 9.48 4.60
C GLY A 29 -6.52 9.94 3.59
N LYS A 30 -5.28 10.21 4.03
CA LYS A 30 -4.18 10.55 3.12
C LYS A 30 -3.68 9.31 2.39
N ALA A 31 -3.37 9.46 1.11
CA ALA A 31 -2.89 8.39 0.27
C ALA A 31 -1.67 8.84 -0.54
N ASP A 32 -0.66 7.99 -0.65
CA ASP A 32 0.45 8.11 -1.58
C ASP A 32 0.75 6.73 -2.18
N PHE A 33 0.46 6.56 -3.47
CA PHE A 33 0.61 5.28 -4.16
C PHE A 33 1.50 5.41 -5.38
N GLN A 34 2.46 4.50 -5.48
CA GLN A 34 3.38 4.35 -6.60
C GLN A 34 3.52 2.85 -6.86
N THR A 35 2.49 2.24 -7.44
CA THR A 35 2.42 0.79 -7.67
C THR A 35 2.71 0.38 -9.11
N GLY A 36 2.60 1.33 -10.04
CA GLY A 36 2.66 1.06 -11.48
C GLY A 36 1.35 0.53 -12.08
N ILE A 37 0.31 0.31 -11.26
CA ILE A 37 -0.99 -0.25 -11.68
C ILE A 37 -2.11 0.76 -11.32
N PRO A 38 -2.47 1.68 -12.24
CA PRO A 38 -3.35 2.81 -11.93
C PRO A 38 -4.73 2.43 -11.38
N PHE A 39 -5.27 1.29 -11.80
CA PHE A 39 -6.57 0.83 -11.30
C PHE A 39 -6.49 0.32 -9.86
N LEU A 40 -5.38 -0.31 -9.46
CA LEU A 40 -5.15 -0.71 -8.08
C LEU A 40 -5.04 0.51 -7.18
N GLU A 41 -4.30 1.53 -7.59
CA GLU A 41 -4.16 2.80 -6.85
C GLU A 41 -5.52 3.47 -6.64
N HIS A 42 -6.37 3.45 -7.67
CA HIS A 42 -7.74 3.95 -7.55
C HIS A 42 -8.55 3.17 -6.49
N MET A 43 -8.40 1.84 -6.42
CA MET A 43 -9.07 1.01 -5.40
C MET A 43 -8.51 1.27 -4.00
N LEU A 44 -7.18 1.36 -3.84
CA LEU A 44 -6.53 1.66 -2.56
C LEU A 44 -6.90 3.07 -2.04
N ASP A 45 -7.10 4.05 -2.93
CA ASP A 45 -7.56 5.40 -2.55
C ASP A 45 -8.95 5.35 -1.90
N GLN A 46 -9.84 4.49 -2.39
CA GLN A 46 -11.14 4.31 -1.75
C GLN A 46 -11.01 3.73 -0.33
N ILE A 47 -10.08 2.78 -0.12
CA ILE A 47 -9.81 2.21 1.20
C ILE A 47 -9.26 3.28 2.15
N ALA A 48 -8.26 4.06 1.74
CA ALA A 48 -7.71 5.14 2.55
C ALA A 48 -8.78 6.17 2.90
N ARG A 49 -9.46 6.72 1.88
CA ARG A 49 -10.44 7.80 1.99
C ARG A 49 -11.65 7.42 2.84
N HIS A 50 -12.23 6.25 2.60
CA HIS A 50 -13.45 5.83 3.30
C HIS A 50 -13.18 5.10 4.62
N GLY A 51 -11.97 4.56 4.80
CA GLY A 51 -11.50 3.98 6.06
C GLY A 51 -10.90 4.99 7.03
N MET A 52 -10.63 6.23 6.59
CA MET A 52 -9.88 7.26 7.33
C MET A 52 -8.47 6.79 7.71
N PHE A 53 -7.86 5.96 6.86
CA PHE A 53 -6.49 5.52 7.04
C PHE A 53 -5.54 6.46 6.30
N ASP A 54 -4.37 6.71 6.85
CA ASP A 54 -3.27 7.23 6.02
C ASP A 54 -2.48 6.03 5.51
N ILE A 55 -2.37 5.89 4.18
CA ILE A 55 -1.73 4.74 3.52
C ILE A 55 -0.70 5.23 2.51
N THR A 56 0.53 4.72 2.62
CA THR A 56 1.55 4.83 1.59
C THR A 56 1.85 3.44 1.05
N VAL A 57 1.84 3.25 -0.27
CA VAL A 57 2.28 2.00 -0.93
C VAL A 57 3.19 2.36 -2.09
N HIS A 58 4.46 1.96 -1.99
CA HIS A 58 5.41 2.04 -3.11
C HIS A 58 5.80 0.63 -3.49
N ALA A 59 5.63 0.28 -4.76
CA ALA A 59 5.93 -1.03 -5.29
C ALA A 59 6.63 -0.93 -6.64
N ASN A 60 7.64 -1.77 -6.83
CA ASN A 60 8.24 -2.06 -8.12
C ASN A 60 8.13 -3.56 -8.36
N GLY A 61 7.49 -3.96 -9.45
CA GLY A 61 7.28 -5.37 -9.75
C GLY A 61 7.40 -5.68 -11.24
N ASP A 62 7.36 -6.96 -11.56
CA ASP A 62 7.51 -7.53 -12.89
C ASP A 62 6.28 -7.35 -13.81
N THR A 63 5.68 -6.16 -13.81
CA THR A 63 4.49 -5.74 -14.61
C THR A 63 4.60 -5.96 -16.12
N HIS A 64 5.80 -6.22 -16.63
CA HIS A 64 6.04 -6.61 -18.02
C HIS A 64 5.63 -8.07 -18.33
N ILE A 65 5.49 -8.92 -17.30
CA ILE A 65 4.93 -10.28 -17.38
C ILE A 65 3.41 -10.16 -17.28
N ASP A 66 2.91 -9.74 -16.12
CA ASP A 66 1.56 -9.27 -15.86
C ASP A 66 1.51 -8.51 -14.52
N ASP A 67 0.32 -8.04 -14.12
CA ASP A 67 0.12 -7.30 -12.88
C ASP A 67 -0.02 -8.22 -11.64
N HIS A 68 -0.08 -9.54 -11.80
CA HIS A 68 -0.53 -10.48 -10.77
C HIS A 68 0.34 -10.41 -9.52
N HIS A 69 1.66 -10.59 -9.66
CA HIS A 69 2.56 -10.61 -8.51
C HIS A 69 2.54 -9.28 -7.78
N THR A 70 2.51 -8.15 -8.51
CA THR A 70 2.46 -6.82 -7.88
C THR A 70 1.17 -6.62 -7.09
N VAL A 71 0.01 -7.01 -7.64
CA VAL A 71 -1.28 -6.94 -6.93
C VAL A 71 -1.31 -7.87 -5.72
N GLU A 72 -0.89 -9.13 -5.89
CA GLU A 72 -0.87 -10.15 -4.85
C GLU A 72 0.04 -9.74 -3.68
N ASP A 73 1.27 -9.37 -3.99
CA ASP A 73 2.29 -9.08 -2.98
C ASP A 73 2.00 -7.78 -2.24
N ILE A 74 1.36 -6.78 -2.87
CA ILE A 74 0.81 -5.61 -2.16
C ILE A 74 -0.29 -6.05 -1.18
N GLY A 75 -1.15 -7.00 -1.55
CA GLY A 75 -2.20 -7.49 -0.67
C GLY A 75 -1.70 -8.34 0.51
N ILE A 76 -0.52 -8.96 0.38
CA ILE A 76 0.14 -9.75 1.44
C ILE A 76 0.90 -8.86 2.44
N THR A 77 1.48 -7.75 1.95
CA THR A 77 2.37 -6.86 2.71
C THR A 77 1.59 -5.95 3.67
#